data_AF-A0A7V8X4K7-F1
#
_entry.id   AF-A0A7V8X4K7-F1
#
_cell.length_a   1.000
_cell.length_b   1.000
_cell.length_c   1.000
_cell.angle_alpha   90.00
_cell.angle_beta   90.00
_cell.angle_gamma   90.00
#
_symmetry.space_group_name_H-M   'P 1'
#
loop_
_entity.id
_entity.type
_entity.pdbx_description
1 polymer ?
#
loop_
_entity_poly.entity_id
_entity_poly.type
_entity_poly.pdbx_seq_one_letter_code
_entity_poly.pdbx_strand_id
1 'polypeptide(L)'
;MNSGQSPAPADDQRQHQTSSALSASGRLRGAFNTLVARLFAPVDISSVVMFRVAFGLVMVWEVYRYFNYGWVASKYIQPNFHFSYLGFEWVKPWPGNWMYVHFYALALLALFIAVGFFYRISAALFSLLFVILFLMEKGVYLNHLYLVALVSFIMIFVPANRAYSMDSLRRPAMRSDTIPAWSLYLLASQFAIVYVYGGFAKLNPDWLRGEPMRTWMSRQPDFPIIGRWFTDEWMVYAMSYGGLLLDLLIVPLILWYRTRWFAVIAAVLFHRFNAEMFSIGIFPTFATAAIILFLPPDLPRRVATFVRSLVMPEKHASPSQTLKPGTTADHALPFTQRPLVQRLTVVFVVAYLGIQLLAPLRHHLYPGDPTWNEQGDRFSWRMMLNTKSGDIAFYVTHPASGETWTVSPYDYLTSQQAGDVEVQPDMAVEFSHYLSDLWQRSGYDDVEVRARAFVSLNSRAPQMLIDPTDDLASVKLSVMPHDWVTSFDEEQRLAESFDLDELLNELGEPQE
;
A
#
# COMPACT_ATOMS: atom_id res chain seq x y z
N MET A 1 27.25 69.50 -27.06
CA MET A 1 25.89 69.31 -27.62
C MET A 1 25.40 67.95 -27.15
N ASN A 2 24.37 67.96 -26.30
CA ASN A 2 23.73 66.78 -25.70
C ASN A 2 23.06 65.91 -26.77
N SER A 3 23.45 64.64 -26.88
CA SER A 3 22.68 63.62 -27.60
C SER A 3 21.87 62.81 -26.58
N GLY A 4 20.57 63.11 -26.49
CA GLY A 4 19.63 62.36 -25.66
C GLY A 4 19.40 60.95 -26.19
N GLN A 5 19.67 59.94 -25.36
CA GLN A 5 19.13 58.60 -25.54
C GLN A 5 17.74 58.57 -24.92
N SER A 6 16.73 58.34 -25.76
CA SER A 6 15.36 58.08 -25.34
C SER A 6 15.28 56.66 -24.75
N PRO A 7 14.66 56.43 -23.57
CA PRO A 7 14.44 55.08 -23.08
C PRO A 7 13.40 54.38 -23.97
N ALA A 8 13.68 53.14 -24.36
CA ALA A 8 12.71 52.28 -25.05
C ALA A 8 11.44 52.13 -24.20
N PRO A 9 10.24 52.14 -24.79
CA PRO A 9 8.99 52.18 -24.04
C PRO A 9 8.77 50.86 -23.30
N ALA A 10 8.60 50.94 -21.98
CA ALA A 10 8.25 49.80 -21.10
C ALA A 10 6.92 49.12 -21.47
N ASP A 11 6.12 49.72 -22.35
CA ASP A 11 4.86 49.17 -22.85
C ASP A 11 5.03 47.98 -23.81
N ASP A 12 6.11 47.94 -24.59
CA ASP A 12 6.30 46.89 -25.61
C ASP A 12 6.66 45.54 -24.94
N GLN A 13 7.43 45.59 -23.86
CA GLN A 13 7.73 44.40 -23.04
C GLN A 13 6.50 43.90 -22.28
N ARG A 14 5.61 44.78 -21.80
CA ARG A 14 4.34 44.38 -21.16
C ARG A 14 3.37 43.76 -22.14
N GLN A 15 3.28 44.27 -23.37
CA GLN A 15 2.40 43.71 -24.41
C GLN A 15 2.88 42.33 -24.89
N HIS A 16 4.20 42.14 -25.04
CA HIS A 16 4.77 40.83 -25.36
C HIS A 16 4.59 39.80 -24.24
N GLN A 17 4.74 40.19 -22.97
CA GLN A 17 4.53 39.29 -21.82
C GLN A 17 3.05 38.92 -21.61
N THR A 18 2.14 39.86 -21.82
CA THR A 18 0.69 39.60 -21.72
C THR A 18 0.19 38.71 -22.86
N SER A 19 0.65 38.92 -24.09
CA SER A 19 0.33 38.07 -25.24
C SER A 19 0.86 36.62 -25.07
N SER A 20 2.07 36.45 -24.55
CA SER A 20 2.65 35.12 -24.29
C SER A 20 1.91 34.36 -23.17
N ALA A 21 1.53 35.06 -22.08
CA ALA A 21 0.74 34.50 -20.98
C ALA A 21 -0.68 34.11 -21.42
N LEU A 22 -1.34 34.92 -22.26
CA LEU A 22 -2.64 34.60 -22.85
C LEU A 22 -2.55 33.38 -23.78
N SER A 23 -1.50 33.27 -24.60
CA SER A 23 -1.23 32.10 -25.44
C SER A 23 -0.94 30.83 -24.63
N ALA A 24 -0.17 30.93 -23.55
CA ALA A 24 0.09 29.81 -22.63
C ALA A 24 -1.18 29.34 -21.92
N SER A 25 -2.00 30.27 -21.41
CA SER A 25 -3.28 29.95 -20.76
C SER A 25 -4.29 29.33 -21.73
N GLY A 26 -4.31 29.77 -23.00
CA GLY A 26 -5.11 29.15 -24.06
C GLY A 26 -4.70 27.71 -24.36
N ARG A 27 -3.39 27.44 -24.45
CA ARG A 27 -2.84 26.09 -24.66
C ARG A 27 -3.16 25.15 -23.50
N LEU A 28 -3.01 25.60 -22.25
CA LEU A 28 -3.34 24.81 -21.05
C LEU A 28 -4.84 24.47 -20.99
N ARG A 29 -5.72 25.43 -21.30
CA ARG A 29 -7.17 25.19 -21.39
C ARG A 29 -7.51 24.16 -22.48
N GLY A 30 -6.86 24.25 -23.64
CA GLY A 30 -7.04 23.29 -24.74
C GLY A 30 -6.60 21.86 -24.36
N ALA A 31 -5.44 21.73 -23.72
CA ALA A 31 -4.94 20.45 -23.23
C ALA A 31 -5.86 19.84 -22.17
N PHE A 32 -6.34 20.65 -21.21
CA PHE A 32 -7.27 20.20 -20.18
C PHE A 32 -8.62 19.72 -20.77
N ASN A 33 -9.20 20.46 -21.72
CA ASN A 33 -10.43 20.01 -22.38
C ASN A 33 -10.23 18.70 -23.17
N THR A 34 -9.06 18.53 -23.78
CA THR A 34 -8.70 17.27 -24.47
C THR A 34 -8.59 16.11 -23.47
N LEU A 35 -7.98 16.35 -22.31
CA LEU A 35 -7.89 15.36 -21.23
C LEU A 35 -9.29 14.98 -20.72
N VAL A 36 -10.17 15.97 -20.48
CA VAL A 36 -11.57 15.72 -20.10
C VAL A 36 -12.27 14.84 -21.13
N ALA A 37 -12.16 15.17 -22.43
CA ALA A 37 -12.78 14.38 -23.49
C ALA A 37 -12.26 12.93 -23.51
N ARG A 38 -10.94 12.71 -23.32
CA ARG A 38 -10.35 11.37 -23.27
C ARG A 38 -10.79 10.57 -22.04
N LEU A 39 -10.82 11.20 -20.87
CA LEU A 39 -11.20 10.57 -19.61
C LEU A 39 -12.69 10.23 -19.54
N PHE A 40 -13.53 10.91 -20.31
CA PHE A 40 -14.96 10.62 -20.44
C PHE A 40 -15.33 9.84 -21.70
N ALA A 41 -14.34 9.44 -22.51
CA ALA A 41 -14.60 8.56 -23.65
C ALA A 41 -15.20 7.23 -23.16
N PRO A 42 -16.19 6.67 -23.87
CA PRO A 42 -16.82 5.43 -23.50
C PRO A 42 -15.85 4.25 -23.68
N VAL A 43 -15.72 3.44 -22.65
CA VAL A 43 -14.93 2.20 -22.65
C VAL A 43 -15.83 1.06 -22.17
N ASP A 44 -15.64 -0.14 -22.71
CA ASP A 44 -16.40 -1.32 -22.30
C ASP A 44 -16.31 -1.54 -20.77
N ILE A 45 -17.47 -1.78 -20.14
CA ILE A 45 -17.56 -1.94 -18.68
C ILE A 45 -17.05 -3.30 -18.18
N SER A 46 -16.92 -4.30 -19.05
CA SER A 46 -16.77 -5.71 -18.68
C SER A 46 -15.55 -5.98 -17.79
N SER A 47 -14.38 -5.40 -18.07
CA SER A 47 -13.21 -5.58 -17.18
C SER A 47 -13.41 -5.01 -15.78
N VAL A 48 -14.08 -3.86 -15.65
CA VAL A 48 -14.37 -3.25 -14.35
C VAL A 48 -15.42 -4.04 -13.57
N VAL A 49 -16.40 -4.64 -14.27
CA VAL A 49 -17.37 -5.57 -13.65
C VAL A 49 -16.66 -6.82 -13.12
N MET A 50 -15.78 -7.42 -13.90
CA MET A 50 -15.00 -8.58 -13.46
C MET A 50 -14.14 -8.23 -12.25
N PHE A 51 -13.47 -7.07 -12.29
CA PHE A 51 -12.70 -6.59 -11.16
C PHE A 51 -13.57 -6.35 -9.92
N ARG A 52 -14.76 -5.75 -10.06
CA ARG A 52 -15.71 -5.57 -8.94
C ARG A 52 -16.07 -6.90 -8.26
N VAL A 53 -16.41 -7.91 -9.06
CA VAL A 53 -16.75 -9.26 -8.56
C VAL A 53 -15.54 -9.85 -7.85
N ALA A 54 -14.36 -9.84 -8.50
CA ALA A 54 -13.15 -10.39 -7.94
C ALA A 54 -12.71 -9.68 -6.65
N PHE A 55 -12.75 -8.34 -6.61
CA PHE A 55 -12.46 -7.54 -5.41
C PHE A 55 -13.35 -7.98 -4.24
N GLY A 56 -14.67 -8.00 -4.43
CA GLY A 56 -15.58 -8.40 -3.36
C GLY A 56 -15.34 -9.84 -2.88
N LEU A 57 -15.11 -10.79 -3.78
CA LEU A 57 -14.81 -12.18 -3.40
C LEU A 57 -13.46 -12.32 -2.67
N VAL A 58 -12.43 -11.61 -3.12
CA VAL A 58 -11.11 -11.58 -2.48
C VAL A 58 -11.20 -10.97 -1.08
N MET A 59 -12.02 -9.93 -0.88
CA MET A 59 -12.27 -9.36 0.46
C MET A 59 -13.04 -10.32 1.38
N VAL A 60 -14.03 -11.06 0.87
CA VAL A 60 -14.71 -12.10 1.67
C VAL A 60 -13.73 -13.19 2.07
N TRP A 61 -12.88 -13.64 1.16
CA TRP A 61 -11.84 -14.63 1.44
C TRP A 61 -10.85 -14.13 2.49
N GLU A 62 -10.45 -12.85 2.45
CA GLU A 62 -9.57 -12.29 3.45
C GLU A 62 -10.21 -12.25 4.84
N VAL A 63 -11.48 -11.81 4.94
CA VAL A 63 -12.20 -11.87 6.21
C VAL A 63 -12.28 -13.31 6.73
N TYR A 64 -12.57 -14.29 5.85
CA TYR A 64 -12.54 -15.70 6.22
C TYR A 64 -11.18 -16.13 6.78
N ARG A 65 -10.06 -15.70 6.18
CA ARG A 65 -8.71 -15.96 6.73
C ARG A 65 -8.53 -15.37 8.12
N TYR A 66 -8.98 -14.14 8.35
CA TYR A 66 -8.92 -13.52 9.68
C TYR A 66 -9.66 -14.33 10.75
N PHE A 67 -10.80 -14.94 10.41
CA PHE A 67 -11.48 -15.88 11.30
C PHE A 67 -10.73 -17.20 11.44
N ASN A 68 -10.31 -17.82 10.33
CA ASN A 68 -9.67 -19.14 10.31
C ASN A 68 -8.34 -19.18 11.07
N TYR A 69 -7.56 -18.10 11.01
CA TYR A 69 -6.28 -17.98 11.73
C TYR A 69 -6.43 -17.33 13.13
N GLY A 70 -7.64 -17.01 13.57
CA GLY A 70 -7.87 -16.37 14.87
C GLY A 70 -7.35 -14.92 14.97
N TRP A 71 -7.00 -14.29 13.84
CA TRP A 71 -6.39 -12.96 13.80
C TRP A 71 -7.30 -11.84 14.28
N VAL A 72 -8.63 -12.01 14.25
CA VAL A 72 -9.54 -11.02 14.84
C VAL A 72 -9.25 -10.89 16.34
N ALA A 73 -9.13 -12.02 17.04
CA ALA A 73 -8.86 -12.04 18.47
C ALA A 73 -7.43 -11.62 18.79
N SER A 74 -6.45 -12.27 18.15
CA SER A 74 -5.04 -12.09 18.50
C SER A 74 -4.51 -10.69 18.18
N LYS A 75 -5.08 -10.00 17.19
CA LYS A 75 -4.61 -8.67 16.75
C LYS A 75 -5.43 -7.50 17.30
N TYR A 76 -6.71 -7.70 17.64
CA TYR A 76 -7.61 -6.59 17.98
C TYR A 76 -8.38 -6.75 19.30
N ILE A 77 -8.37 -7.92 19.94
CA ILE A 77 -9.11 -8.17 21.18
C ILE A 77 -8.18 -8.46 22.35
N GLN A 78 -7.20 -9.33 22.14
CA GLN A 78 -6.27 -9.80 23.16
C GLN A 78 -5.15 -8.82 23.53
N PRO A 79 -4.62 -7.97 22.62
CA PRO A 79 -3.56 -7.04 22.99
C PRO A 79 -4.01 -6.07 24.09
N ASN A 80 -3.15 -5.84 25.09
CA ASN A 80 -3.39 -4.89 26.17
C ASN A 80 -3.15 -3.43 25.73
N PHE A 81 -2.34 -3.26 24.69
CA PHE A 81 -1.95 -1.98 24.12
C PHE A 81 -2.08 -2.04 22.60
N HIS A 82 -2.49 -0.92 22.00
CA HIS A 82 -2.67 -0.78 20.56
C HIS A 82 -1.92 0.45 20.04
N PHE A 83 -0.96 0.20 19.14
CA PHE A 83 -0.16 1.24 18.52
C PHE A 83 -0.99 2.03 17.53
N SER A 84 -0.79 3.34 17.49
CA SER A 84 -1.64 4.26 16.74
C SER A 84 -0.86 4.99 15.66
N TYR A 85 -1.54 5.31 14.56
CA TYR A 85 -0.98 6.24 13.60
C TYR A 85 -1.07 7.66 14.15
N LEU A 86 -0.05 8.48 13.87
CA LEU A 86 -0.02 9.90 14.25
C LEU A 86 -1.30 10.62 13.78
N GLY A 87 -2.02 11.24 14.72
CA GLY A 87 -3.29 11.93 14.50
C GLY A 87 -4.54 11.05 14.51
N PHE A 88 -4.39 9.74 14.75
CA PHE A 88 -5.47 8.75 14.82
C PHE A 88 -5.44 7.96 16.14
N GLU A 89 -4.86 8.52 17.20
CA GLU A 89 -4.75 7.91 18.53
C GLU A 89 -6.12 7.60 19.15
N TRP A 90 -7.17 8.30 18.69
CA TRP A 90 -8.57 8.11 19.09
C TRP A 90 -9.26 6.91 18.43
N VAL A 91 -8.67 6.32 17.38
CA VAL A 91 -9.23 5.15 16.69
C VAL A 91 -8.73 3.88 17.38
N LYS A 92 -9.53 3.32 18.28
CA LYS A 92 -9.20 2.07 18.98
C LYS A 92 -10.10 0.91 18.53
N PRO A 93 -9.63 -0.35 18.65
CA PRO A 93 -10.47 -1.51 18.42
C PRO A 93 -11.74 -1.49 19.27
N TRP A 94 -12.82 -2.05 18.71
CA TRP A 94 -14.06 -2.23 19.45
C TRP A 94 -13.87 -3.23 20.59
N PRO A 95 -14.59 -3.10 21.72
CA PRO A 95 -14.44 -4.02 22.83
C PRO A 95 -14.95 -5.43 22.49
N GLY A 96 -14.10 -6.43 22.67
CA GLY A 96 -14.46 -7.85 22.63
C GLY A 96 -15.22 -8.26 21.36
N ASN A 97 -16.42 -8.79 21.54
CA ASN A 97 -17.20 -9.38 20.44
C ASN A 97 -17.62 -8.39 19.35
N TRP A 98 -17.59 -7.07 19.61
CA TRP A 98 -17.88 -6.06 18.60
C TRP A 98 -16.86 -6.06 17.46
N MET A 99 -15.63 -6.53 17.68
CA MET A 99 -14.68 -6.75 16.58
C MET A 99 -15.15 -7.86 15.63
N TYR A 100 -15.74 -8.95 16.13
CA TYR A 100 -16.30 -9.96 15.24
C TYR A 100 -17.47 -9.41 14.41
N VAL A 101 -18.33 -8.59 15.02
CA VAL A 101 -19.42 -7.91 14.30
C VAL A 101 -18.88 -7.02 13.18
N HIS A 102 -17.79 -6.28 13.43
CA HIS A 102 -17.10 -5.45 12.43
C HIS A 102 -16.63 -6.28 11.23
N PHE A 103 -15.99 -7.42 11.47
CA PHE A 103 -15.53 -8.32 10.41
C PHE A 103 -16.68 -8.98 9.65
N TYR A 104 -17.76 -9.40 10.33
CA TYR A 104 -18.96 -9.90 9.64
C TYR A 104 -19.60 -8.83 8.76
N ALA A 105 -19.65 -7.57 9.21
CA ALA A 105 -20.13 -6.46 8.41
C ALA A 105 -19.25 -6.24 7.15
N LEU A 106 -17.92 -6.30 7.30
CA LEU A 106 -17.00 -6.23 6.16
C LEU A 106 -17.25 -7.35 5.13
N ALA A 107 -17.40 -8.60 5.57
CA ALA A 107 -17.70 -9.72 4.68
C ALA A 107 -19.03 -9.55 3.95
N LEU A 108 -20.09 -9.13 4.66
CA LEU A 108 -21.41 -8.90 4.06
C LEU A 108 -21.35 -7.78 3.02
N LEU A 109 -20.70 -6.66 3.33
CA LEU A 109 -20.55 -5.54 2.42
C LEU A 109 -19.68 -5.90 1.21
N ALA A 110 -18.62 -6.69 1.39
CA ALA A 110 -17.81 -7.23 0.30
C ALA A 110 -18.64 -8.12 -0.64
N LEU A 111 -19.52 -8.96 -0.11
CA LEU A 111 -20.45 -9.76 -0.92
C LEU A 111 -21.43 -8.85 -1.69
N PHE A 112 -21.96 -7.81 -1.04
CA PHE A 112 -22.83 -6.82 -1.68
C PHE A 112 -22.10 -6.08 -2.82
N ILE A 113 -20.82 -5.75 -2.65
CA ILE A 113 -19.99 -5.21 -3.72
C ILE A 113 -19.83 -6.23 -4.85
N ALA A 114 -19.56 -7.50 -4.54
CA ALA A 114 -19.37 -8.58 -5.51
C ALA A 114 -20.62 -8.85 -6.36
N VAL A 115 -21.83 -8.77 -5.79
CA VAL A 115 -23.09 -8.92 -6.55
C VAL A 115 -23.65 -7.59 -7.07
N GLY A 116 -23.12 -6.47 -6.57
CA GLY A 116 -23.53 -5.11 -6.93
C GLY A 116 -24.93 -4.77 -6.42
N PHE A 117 -25.16 -5.04 -5.13
CA PHE A 117 -26.35 -4.71 -4.37
C PHE A 117 -26.13 -3.43 -3.59
N PHE A 118 -26.99 -2.41 -3.79
CA PHE A 118 -26.81 -1.09 -3.21
C PHE A 118 -25.36 -0.59 -3.33
N TYR A 119 -24.76 -0.83 -4.49
CA TYR A 119 -23.30 -0.86 -4.66
C TYR A 119 -22.59 0.38 -4.14
N ARG A 120 -23.13 1.57 -4.39
CA ARG A 120 -22.54 2.84 -3.94
C ARG A 120 -22.48 2.93 -2.42
N ILE A 121 -23.56 2.53 -1.75
CA ILE A 121 -23.66 2.52 -0.29
C ILE A 121 -22.76 1.43 0.27
N SER A 122 -22.79 0.22 -0.30
CA SER A 122 -21.95 -0.88 0.14
C SER A 122 -20.46 -0.60 -0.01
N ALA A 123 -20.04 0.00 -1.13
CA ALA A 123 -18.66 0.43 -1.33
C ALA A 123 -18.22 1.51 -0.34
N ALA A 124 -19.08 2.50 -0.07
CA ALA A 124 -18.79 3.57 0.90
C ALA A 124 -18.67 3.03 2.33
N LEU A 125 -19.61 2.19 2.76
CA LEU A 125 -19.58 1.57 4.09
C LEU A 125 -18.40 0.60 4.23
N PHE A 126 -18.11 -0.20 3.20
CA PHE A 126 -16.95 -1.10 3.22
C PHE A 126 -15.65 -0.30 3.34
N SER A 127 -15.48 0.73 2.50
CA SER A 127 -14.29 1.59 2.55
C SER A 127 -14.12 2.26 3.91
N LEU A 128 -15.21 2.79 4.50
CA LEU A 128 -15.18 3.39 5.83
C LEU A 128 -14.78 2.37 6.90
N LEU A 129 -15.45 1.22 6.97
CA LEU A 129 -15.15 0.18 7.96
C LEU A 129 -13.73 -0.38 7.80
N PHE A 130 -13.25 -0.51 6.56
CA PHE A 130 -11.91 -1.00 6.28
C PHE A 130 -10.85 0.04 6.66
N VAL A 131 -11.06 1.33 6.37
CA VAL A 131 -10.16 2.41 6.80
C VAL A 131 -10.11 2.50 8.33
N ILE A 132 -11.26 2.40 9.00
CA ILE A 132 -11.31 2.35 10.47
C ILE A 132 -10.51 1.15 10.99
N LEU A 133 -10.72 -0.06 10.44
CA LEU A 133 -9.96 -1.25 10.80
C LEU A 133 -8.46 -1.05 10.60
N PHE A 134 -8.07 -0.48 9.47
CA PHE A 134 -6.67 -0.20 9.13
C PHE A 134 -6.00 0.76 10.12
N LEU A 135 -6.75 1.74 10.64
CA LEU A 135 -6.25 2.75 11.58
C LEU A 135 -6.23 2.30 13.04
N MET A 136 -6.94 1.22 13.39
CA MET A 136 -7.08 0.72 14.76
C MET A 136 -5.79 0.15 15.37
N GLU A 137 -4.89 -0.40 14.55
CA GLU A 137 -3.66 -1.04 15.01
C GLU A 137 -2.54 -0.87 13.98
N LYS A 138 -1.56 -0.04 14.32
CA LYS A 138 -0.38 0.25 13.49
C LYS A 138 0.54 -0.96 13.35
N GLY A 139 0.67 -1.82 14.37
CA GLY A 139 1.49 -3.04 14.32
C GLY A 139 1.02 -4.09 13.31
N VAL A 140 -0.18 -3.92 12.74
CA VAL A 140 -0.71 -4.80 11.68
C VAL A 140 -0.48 -4.19 10.29
N TYR A 141 0.24 -3.06 10.19
CA TYR A 141 0.49 -2.37 8.92
C TYR A 141 1.13 -3.30 7.88
N LEU A 142 0.49 -3.37 6.71
CA LEU A 142 1.05 -3.98 5.52
C LEU A 142 0.70 -3.08 4.33
N ASN A 143 1.64 -2.87 3.41
CA ASN A 143 1.43 -2.06 2.21
C ASN A 143 0.19 -2.51 1.40
N HIS A 144 -0.15 -3.80 1.38
CA HIS A 144 -1.34 -4.28 0.68
C HIS A 144 -2.66 -3.98 1.40
N LEU A 145 -2.67 -3.84 2.74
CA LEU A 145 -3.84 -3.35 3.45
C LEU A 145 -4.07 -1.87 3.10
N TYR A 146 -2.99 -1.09 3.01
CA TYR A 146 -3.08 0.28 2.51
C TYR A 146 -3.63 0.33 1.07
N LEU A 147 -3.20 -0.57 0.18
CA LEU A 147 -3.76 -0.69 -1.18
C LEU A 147 -5.27 -1.01 -1.16
N VAL A 148 -5.73 -1.90 -0.29
CA VAL A 148 -7.17 -2.21 -0.14
C VAL A 148 -7.95 -0.98 0.33
N ALA A 149 -7.43 -0.21 1.28
CA ALA A 149 -8.05 1.04 1.73
C ALA A 149 -8.22 2.02 0.56
N LEU A 150 -7.18 2.19 -0.27
CA LEU A 150 -7.20 3.06 -1.44
C LEU A 150 -8.15 2.58 -2.55
N VAL A 151 -8.08 1.30 -2.91
CA VAL A 151 -8.95 0.72 -3.95
C VAL A 151 -10.42 0.73 -3.51
N SER A 152 -10.71 0.39 -2.24
CA SER A 152 -12.07 0.46 -1.71
C SER A 152 -12.65 1.88 -1.79
N PHE A 153 -11.83 2.90 -1.51
CA PHE A 153 -12.22 4.30 -1.66
C PHE A 153 -12.48 4.68 -3.13
N ILE A 154 -11.59 4.27 -4.06
CA ILE A 154 -11.81 4.50 -5.51
C ILE A 154 -13.14 3.85 -5.97
N MET A 155 -13.43 2.63 -5.50
CA MET A 155 -14.63 1.88 -5.89
C MET A 155 -15.93 2.62 -5.55
N ILE A 156 -15.94 3.52 -4.55
CA ILE A 156 -17.07 4.39 -4.24
C ILE A 156 -17.49 5.20 -5.47
N PHE A 157 -16.53 5.67 -6.28
CA PHE A 157 -16.75 6.57 -7.42
C PHE A 157 -16.88 5.84 -8.76
N VAL A 158 -16.29 4.66 -8.89
CA VAL A 158 -16.38 3.84 -10.11
C VAL A 158 -17.82 3.31 -10.32
N PRO A 159 -18.48 3.54 -11.47
CA PRO A 159 -19.84 3.08 -11.75
C PRO A 159 -19.92 1.59 -12.14
N ALA A 160 -19.28 0.71 -11.37
CA ALA A 160 -19.16 -0.73 -11.67
C ALA A 160 -20.47 -1.52 -11.50
N ASN A 161 -21.54 -0.88 -11.02
CA ASN A 161 -22.86 -1.47 -10.86
C ASN A 161 -23.79 -1.25 -12.05
N ARG A 162 -23.34 -0.64 -13.15
CA ARG A 162 -24.20 -0.40 -14.32
C ARG A 162 -24.35 -1.61 -15.25
N ALA A 163 -23.63 -2.70 -15.01
CA ALA A 163 -23.82 -3.97 -15.71
C ALA A 163 -23.58 -5.15 -14.77
N TYR A 164 -24.24 -6.28 -15.05
CA TYR A 164 -24.11 -7.55 -14.32
C TYR A 164 -24.16 -7.39 -12.80
N SER A 165 -25.09 -6.58 -12.31
CA SER A 165 -25.28 -6.26 -10.89
C SER A 165 -26.76 -6.37 -10.51
N MET A 166 -27.04 -6.61 -9.23
CA MET A 166 -28.41 -6.57 -8.73
C MET A 166 -29.05 -5.18 -8.87
N ASP A 167 -28.27 -4.11 -8.72
CA ASP A 167 -28.75 -2.73 -8.95
C ASP A 167 -29.26 -2.55 -10.39
N SER A 168 -28.50 -3.02 -11.38
CA SER A 168 -28.86 -2.94 -12.79
C SER A 168 -30.02 -3.87 -13.16
N LEU A 169 -30.22 -4.97 -12.42
CA LEU A 169 -31.40 -5.83 -12.54
C LEU A 169 -32.66 -5.14 -12.01
N ARG A 170 -32.55 -4.45 -10.87
CA ARG A 170 -33.67 -3.76 -10.22
C ARG A 170 -34.04 -2.44 -10.88
N ARG A 171 -33.06 -1.76 -11.49
CA ARG A 171 -33.24 -0.45 -12.15
C ARG A 171 -32.71 -0.52 -13.59
N PRO A 172 -33.45 -1.13 -14.54
CA PRO A 172 -32.98 -1.31 -15.92
C PRO A 172 -32.51 -0.03 -16.62
N ALA A 173 -33.09 1.13 -16.30
CA ALA A 173 -32.71 2.44 -16.85
C ALA A 173 -31.25 2.86 -16.55
N MET A 174 -30.59 2.25 -15.56
CA MET A 174 -29.18 2.53 -15.27
C MET A 174 -28.20 1.64 -16.04
N ARG A 175 -28.70 0.64 -16.77
CA ARG A 175 -27.85 -0.30 -17.50
C ARG A 175 -27.00 0.42 -18.52
N SER A 176 -25.74 0.00 -18.62
CA SER A 176 -24.81 0.53 -19.61
C SER A 176 -23.74 -0.50 -19.92
N ASP A 177 -23.47 -0.67 -21.22
CA ASP A 177 -22.38 -1.51 -21.70
C ASP A 177 -21.02 -0.83 -21.67
N THR A 178 -21.01 0.47 -21.34
CA THR A 178 -19.81 1.30 -21.27
C THR A 178 -19.72 2.06 -19.95
N ILE A 179 -18.51 2.55 -19.64
CA ILE A 179 -18.16 3.46 -18.54
C ILE A 179 -17.20 4.53 -19.05
N PRO A 180 -17.10 5.70 -18.37
CA PRO A 180 -16.09 6.69 -18.71
C PRO A 180 -14.69 6.15 -18.43
N ALA A 181 -13.76 6.35 -19.36
CA ALA A 181 -12.41 5.79 -19.34
C ALA A 181 -11.63 6.04 -18.03
N TRP A 182 -11.84 7.17 -17.36
CA TRP A 182 -11.19 7.48 -16.08
C TRP A 182 -11.43 6.40 -15.02
N SER A 183 -12.58 5.72 -15.06
CA SER A 183 -12.92 4.68 -14.08
C SER A 183 -11.96 3.49 -14.16
N LEU A 184 -11.65 3.05 -15.38
CA LEU A 184 -10.69 1.98 -15.63
C LEU A 184 -9.26 2.48 -15.36
N TYR A 185 -8.91 3.66 -15.89
CA TYR A 185 -7.55 4.17 -15.78
C TYR A 185 -7.16 4.53 -14.36
N LEU A 186 -8.07 5.04 -13.52
CA LEU A 186 -7.79 5.33 -12.12
C LEU A 186 -7.46 4.04 -11.34
N LEU A 187 -8.28 2.98 -11.52
CA LEU A 187 -8.03 1.68 -10.91
C LEU A 187 -6.70 1.08 -11.39
N ALA A 188 -6.48 1.01 -12.72
CA ALA A 188 -5.25 0.47 -13.28
C ALA A 188 -4.00 1.26 -12.85
N SER A 189 -4.11 2.60 -12.79
CA SER A 189 -3.00 3.46 -12.36
C SER A 189 -2.63 3.22 -10.89
N GLN A 190 -3.61 3.00 -10.00
CA GLN A 190 -3.31 2.70 -8.60
C GLN A 190 -2.43 1.45 -8.46
N PHE A 191 -2.74 0.37 -9.18
CA PHE A 191 -1.91 -0.83 -9.19
C PHE A 191 -0.56 -0.59 -9.88
N ALA A 192 -0.54 0.16 -10.99
CA ALA A 192 0.70 0.49 -11.69
C ALA A 192 1.68 1.25 -10.81
N ILE A 193 1.19 2.21 -9.99
CA ILE A 193 2.00 2.98 -9.04
C ILE A 193 2.69 2.04 -8.05
N VAL A 194 1.98 1.05 -7.50
CA VAL A 194 2.56 0.08 -6.56
C VAL A 194 3.70 -0.72 -7.19
N TYR A 195 3.55 -1.21 -8.42
CA TYR A 195 4.62 -1.94 -9.12
C TYR A 195 5.83 -1.06 -9.41
N VAL A 196 5.59 0.14 -9.95
CA VAL A 196 6.69 1.07 -10.29
C VAL A 196 7.49 1.44 -9.04
N TYR A 197 6.81 1.79 -7.94
CA TYR A 197 7.50 2.07 -6.68
C TYR A 197 8.14 0.83 -6.06
N GLY A 198 7.50 -0.33 -6.13
CA GLY A 198 8.10 -1.60 -5.68
C GLY A 198 9.41 -1.92 -6.41
N GLY A 199 9.50 -1.59 -7.69
CA GLY A 199 10.71 -1.71 -8.50
C GLY A 199 11.75 -0.64 -8.16
N PHE A 200 11.36 0.63 -8.03
CA PHE A 200 12.28 1.69 -7.62
C PHE A 200 12.87 1.46 -6.23
N ALA A 201 12.06 0.96 -5.30
CA ALA A 201 12.52 0.62 -3.96
C ALA A 201 13.57 -0.49 -3.97
N LYS A 202 13.55 -1.38 -4.97
CA LYS A 202 14.55 -2.44 -5.19
C LYS A 202 15.81 -1.97 -5.92
N LEU A 203 15.86 -0.72 -6.39
CA LEU A 203 17.08 -0.10 -6.90
C LEU A 203 17.93 0.43 -5.74
N ASN A 204 18.28 -0.46 -4.81
CA ASN A 204 19.13 -0.17 -3.67
C ASN A 204 20.30 -1.15 -3.59
N PRO A 205 21.41 -0.78 -2.93
CA PRO A 205 22.62 -1.60 -2.89
C PRO A 205 22.41 -3.01 -2.33
N ASP A 206 21.55 -3.19 -1.33
CA ASP A 206 21.32 -4.49 -0.69
C ASP A 206 20.54 -5.45 -1.57
N TRP A 207 19.51 -4.94 -2.25
CA TRP A 207 18.76 -5.73 -3.21
C TRP A 207 19.64 -6.18 -4.37
N LEU A 208 20.44 -5.26 -4.95
CA LEU A 208 21.32 -5.56 -6.07
C LEU A 208 22.43 -6.58 -5.73
N ARG A 209 22.79 -6.70 -4.45
CA ARG A 209 23.70 -7.74 -3.91
C ARG A 209 22.97 -9.01 -3.45
N GLY A 210 21.64 -9.01 -3.50
CA GLY A 210 20.79 -10.14 -3.13
C GLY A 210 20.70 -10.39 -1.63
N GLU A 211 21.04 -9.43 -0.77
CA GLU A 211 21.14 -9.67 0.69
C GLU A 211 19.83 -10.17 1.31
N PRO A 212 18.67 -9.49 1.12
CA PRO A 212 17.42 -9.98 1.70
C PRO A 212 17.03 -11.34 1.12
N MET A 213 17.26 -11.51 -0.19
CA MET A 213 16.90 -12.71 -0.93
C MET A 213 17.68 -13.94 -0.44
N ARG A 214 18.98 -13.78 -0.18
CA ARG A 214 19.86 -14.84 0.36
C ARG A 214 19.32 -15.36 1.70
N THR A 215 18.96 -14.44 2.60
CA THR A 215 18.42 -14.78 3.93
C THR A 215 17.03 -15.42 3.85
N TRP A 216 16.14 -14.96 2.96
CA TRP A 216 14.81 -15.55 2.83
C TRP A 216 14.83 -16.93 2.18
N MET A 217 15.67 -17.10 1.16
CA MET A 217 15.82 -18.36 0.43
C MET A 217 16.47 -19.46 1.29
N SER A 218 17.49 -19.13 2.07
CA SER A 218 18.16 -20.10 2.94
C SER A 218 17.25 -20.71 4.01
N ARG A 219 16.15 -20.03 4.38
CA ARG A 219 15.13 -20.51 5.32
C ARG A 219 14.13 -21.50 4.71
N GLN A 220 14.20 -21.75 3.40
CA GLN A 220 13.25 -22.61 2.67
C GLN A 220 13.95 -23.62 1.74
N PRO A 221 14.91 -24.43 2.23
CA PRO A 221 15.64 -25.39 1.38
C PRO A 221 14.73 -26.48 0.79
N ASP A 222 13.63 -26.80 1.47
CA ASP A 222 12.66 -27.82 1.05
C ASP A 222 11.61 -27.32 0.05
N PHE A 223 11.78 -26.10 -0.50
CA PHE A 223 10.86 -25.58 -1.51
C PHE A 223 10.79 -26.53 -2.73
N PRO A 224 9.58 -26.92 -3.19
CA PRO A 224 9.45 -27.92 -4.24
C PRO A 224 10.23 -27.57 -5.50
N ILE A 225 10.93 -28.57 -6.07
CA ILE A 225 11.65 -28.52 -7.36
C ILE A 225 12.92 -27.66 -7.34
N ILE A 226 12.84 -26.43 -6.84
CA ILE A 226 13.90 -25.41 -6.94
C ILE A 226 14.65 -25.12 -5.64
N GLY A 227 14.14 -25.58 -4.48
CA GLY A 227 14.72 -25.30 -3.16
C GLY A 227 16.19 -25.72 -3.02
N ARG A 228 16.62 -26.78 -3.73
CA ARG A 228 18.03 -27.24 -3.75
C ARG A 228 19.04 -26.20 -4.26
N TRP A 229 18.59 -25.18 -4.98
CA TRP A 229 19.44 -24.12 -5.51
C TRP A 229 19.32 -22.83 -4.71
N PHE A 230 18.55 -22.81 -3.61
CA PHE A 230 18.27 -21.59 -2.85
C PHE A 230 19.50 -21.02 -2.13
N THR A 231 20.53 -21.84 -1.94
CA THR A 231 21.84 -21.41 -1.41
C THR A 231 22.84 -21.07 -2.51
N ASP A 232 22.52 -21.32 -3.78
CA ASP A 232 23.42 -20.99 -4.89
C ASP A 232 23.29 -19.52 -5.28
N GLU A 233 24.43 -18.83 -5.36
CA GLU A 233 24.50 -17.40 -5.69
C GLU A 233 23.79 -17.04 -7.00
N TRP A 234 23.90 -17.88 -8.04
CA TRP A 234 23.24 -17.63 -9.31
C TRP A 234 21.71 -17.55 -9.16
N MET A 235 21.12 -18.36 -8.27
CA MET A 235 19.68 -18.37 -8.02
C MET A 235 19.26 -17.16 -7.18
N VAL A 236 20.04 -16.80 -6.17
CA VAL A 236 19.82 -15.59 -5.36
C VAL A 236 19.78 -14.35 -6.26
N TYR A 237 20.75 -14.19 -7.16
CA TYR A 237 20.75 -13.09 -8.11
C TYR A 237 19.61 -13.20 -9.14
N ALA A 238 19.31 -14.40 -9.65
CA ALA A 238 18.17 -14.58 -10.56
C ALA A 238 16.85 -14.15 -9.92
N MET A 239 16.61 -14.47 -8.65
CA MET A 239 15.41 -14.09 -7.91
C MET A 239 15.39 -12.60 -7.58
N SER A 240 16.52 -12.04 -7.15
CA SER A 240 16.64 -10.60 -6.86
C SER A 240 16.40 -9.75 -8.11
N TYR A 241 17.19 -9.96 -9.17
CA TYR A 241 17.05 -9.20 -10.42
C TYR A 241 15.74 -9.54 -11.13
N GLY A 242 15.25 -10.77 -11.05
CA GLY A 242 13.95 -11.18 -11.58
C GLY A 242 12.79 -10.40 -10.94
N GLY A 243 12.77 -10.30 -9.60
CA GLY A 243 11.78 -9.50 -8.89
C GLY A 243 11.84 -8.01 -9.24
N LEU A 244 13.05 -7.44 -9.30
CA LEU A 244 13.29 -6.05 -9.72
C LEU A 244 12.77 -5.77 -11.15
N LEU A 245 13.18 -6.60 -12.11
CA LEU A 245 12.81 -6.44 -13.51
C LEU A 245 11.30 -6.62 -13.71
N LEU A 246 10.69 -7.58 -13.00
CA LEU A 246 9.26 -7.78 -13.07
C LEU A 246 8.50 -6.55 -12.56
N ASP A 247 8.85 -6.04 -11.38
CA ASP A 247 8.17 -4.87 -10.81
C ASP A 247 8.28 -3.63 -11.73
N LEU A 248 9.45 -3.38 -12.34
CA LEU A 248 9.66 -2.25 -13.25
C LEU A 248 8.98 -2.43 -14.61
N LEU A 249 8.96 -3.66 -15.16
CA LEU A 249 8.58 -3.90 -16.56
C LEU A 249 7.17 -4.47 -16.72
N ILE A 250 6.53 -4.99 -15.67
CA ILE A 250 5.25 -5.69 -15.83
C ILE A 250 4.17 -4.78 -16.41
N VAL A 251 4.10 -3.51 -15.98
CA VAL A 251 3.13 -2.52 -16.46
C VAL A 251 3.32 -2.20 -17.95
N PRO A 252 4.50 -1.77 -18.44
CA PRO A 252 4.67 -1.53 -19.88
C PRO A 252 4.50 -2.82 -20.71
N LEU A 253 4.95 -3.97 -20.21
CA LEU A 253 4.83 -5.25 -20.93
C LEU A 253 3.38 -5.73 -21.07
N ILE A 254 2.52 -5.52 -20.06
CA ILE A 254 1.11 -5.91 -20.16
C ILE A 254 0.30 -4.96 -21.05
N LEU A 255 0.63 -3.66 -21.01
CA LEU A 255 -0.03 -2.65 -21.83
C LEU A 255 0.33 -2.82 -23.31
N TRP A 256 1.58 -3.19 -23.63
CA TRP A 256 2.00 -3.41 -25.01
C TRP A 256 1.43 -4.70 -25.59
N TYR A 257 0.67 -4.56 -26.69
CA TYR A 257 -0.10 -5.66 -27.28
C TYR A 257 0.73 -6.88 -27.71
N ARG A 258 2.03 -6.72 -28.02
CA ARG A 258 2.92 -7.81 -28.46
C ARG A 258 3.41 -8.67 -27.31
N THR A 259 3.61 -8.07 -26.13
CA THR A 259 4.17 -8.74 -24.95
C THR A 259 3.11 -9.12 -23.92
N ARG A 260 1.87 -8.63 -24.10
CA ARG A 260 0.79 -8.76 -23.12
C ARG A 260 0.60 -10.15 -22.53
N TRP A 261 0.46 -11.18 -23.37
CA TRP A 261 0.17 -12.52 -22.88
C TRP A 261 1.35 -13.17 -22.18
N PHE A 262 2.57 -12.87 -22.63
CA PHE A 262 3.78 -13.24 -21.89
C PHE A 262 3.81 -12.56 -20.51
N ALA A 263 3.51 -11.26 -20.45
CA ALA A 263 3.44 -10.49 -19.20
C ALA A 263 2.36 -11.04 -18.25
N VAL A 264 1.18 -11.39 -18.75
CA VAL A 264 0.10 -12.01 -17.96
C VAL A 264 0.57 -13.32 -17.33
N ILE A 265 1.18 -14.21 -18.12
CA ILE A 265 1.70 -15.49 -17.62
C ILE A 265 2.78 -15.24 -16.56
N ALA A 266 3.73 -14.34 -16.84
CA ALA A 266 4.79 -13.97 -15.90
C ALA A 266 4.24 -13.42 -14.58
N ALA A 267 3.25 -12.51 -14.62
CA ALA A 267 2.61 -11.96 -13.43
C ALA A 267 1.90 -13.02 -12.60
N VAL A 268 1.12 -13.92 -13.23
CA VAL A 268 0.42 -14.99 -12.53
C VAL A 268 1.40 -15.95 -11.86
N LEU A 269 2.47 -16.35 -12.56
CA LEU A 269 3.51 -17.21 -12.00
C LEU A 269 4.25 -16.53 -10.85
N PHE A 270 4.59 -15.25 -10.99
CA PHE A 270 5.24 -14.47 -9.95
C PHE A 270 4.37 -14.33 -8.69
N HIS A 271 3.09 -14.04 -8.85
CA HIS A 271 2.17 -14.01 -7.71
C HIS A 271 2.01 -15.37 -7.06
N ARG A 272 1.91 -16.45 -7.86
CA ARG A 272 1.85 -17.79 -7.30
C ARG A 272 3.10 -18.12 -6.50
N PHE A 273 4.27 -17.82 -7.05
CA PHE A 273 5.55 -17.98 -6.38
C PHE A 273 5.62 -17.19 -5.07
N ASN A 274 5.24 -15.91 -5.09
CA ASN A 274 5.24 -15.08 -3.88
C ASN A 274 4.24 -15.56 -2.82
N ALA A 275 3.10 -16.11 -3.23
CA ALA A 275 2.11 -16.66 -2.31
C ALA A 275 2.64 -17.90 -1.58
N GLU A 276 3.44 -18.73 -2.26
CA GLU A 276 4.04 -19.93 -1.67
C GLU A 276 5.28 -19.60 -0.84
N MET A 277 6.18 -18.75 -1.36
CA MET A 277 7.48 -18.49 -0.75
C MET A 277 7.44 -17.43 0.35
N PHE A 278 6.73 -16.32 0.16
CA PHE A 278 6.91 -15.14 1.02
C PHE A 278 5.72 -14.84 1.95
N SER A 279 4.65 -15.64 1.92
CA SER A 279 3.47 -15.48 2.78
C SER A 279 2.96 -14.02 2.88
N ILE A 280 2.95 -13.27 1.76
CA ILE A 280 2.72 -11.80 1.71
C ILE A 280 1.22 -11.44 1.82
N GLY A 281 0.47 -12.13 2.68
CA GLY A 281 -0.94 -11.87 2.94
C GLY A 281 -1.81 -11.99 1.68
N ILE A 282 -2.75 -11.07 1.52
CA ILE A 282 -3.74 -11.08 0.43
C ILE A 282 -3.17 -10.65 -0.93
N PHE A 283 -1.99 -10.01 -0.94
CA PHE A 283 -1.48 -9.29 -2.08
C PHE A 283 -1.40 -10.11 -3.38
N PRO A 284 -0.84 -11.34 -3.39
CA PRO A 284 -0.72 -12.09 -4.64
C PRO A 284 -2.07 -12.40 -5.29
N THR A 285 -3.07 -12.79 -4.49
CA THR A 285 -4.44 -13.03 -4.95
C THR A 285 -5.08 -11.74 -5.47
N PHE A 286 -4.90 -10.64 -4.74
CA PHE A 286 -5.50 -9.36 -5.10
C PHE A 286 -4.88 -8.75 -6.37
N ALA A 287 -3.55 -8.80 -6.50
CA ALA A 287 -2.82 -8.34 -7.66
C ALA A 287 -3.14 -9.19 -8.90
N THR A 288 -3.30 -10.51 -8.74
CA THR A 288 -3.76 -11.41 -9.81
C THR A 288 -5.15 -11.03 -10.31
N ALA A 289 -6.08 -10.71 -9.40
CA ALA A 289 -7.41 -10.22 -9.77
C ALA A 289 -7.36 -8.88 -10.55
N ALA A 290 -6.39 -8.01 -10.23
CA ALA A 290 -6.23 -6.71 -10.86
C ALA A 290 -5.68 -6.77 -12.30
N ILE A 291 -5.09 -7.89 -12.73
CA ILE A 291 -4.58 -8.08 -14.11
C ILE A 291 -5.65 -7.73 -15.15
N ILE A 292 -6.92 -8.04 -14.88
CA ILE A 292 -8.04 -7.78 -15.79
C ILE A 292 -8.22 -6.29 -16.15
N LEU A 293 -7.75 -5.39 -15.29
CA LEU A 293 -7.80 -3.93 -15.51
C LEU A 293 -6.80 -3.46 -16.58
N PHE A 294 -5.77 -4.25 -16.87
CA PHE A 294 -4.73 -3.93 -17.87
C PHE A 294 -4.98 -4.59 -19.23
N LEU A 295 -5.94 -5.52 -19.30
CA LEU A 295 -6.33 -6.20 -20.54
C LEU A 295 -7.31 -5.37 -21.36
N PRO A 296 -7.53 -5.69 -22.66
CA PRO A 296 -8.57 -5.03 -23.44
C PRO A 296 -9.92 -5.06 -22.69
N PRO A 297 -10.59 -3.91 -22.56
CA PRO A 297 -11.72 -3.75 -21.63
C PRO A 297 -12.94 -4.60 -21.98
N ASP A 298 -13.06 -4.98 -23.25
CA ASP A 298 -14.11 -5.83 -23.80
C ASP A 298 -13.71 -7.31 -23.86
N LEU A 299 -12.48 -7.67 -23.45
CA LEU A 299 -12.01 -9.05 -23.43
C LEU A 299 -12.95 -9.99 -22.64
N PRO A 300 -13.43 -9.67 -21.43
CA PRO A 300 -14.32 -10.59 -20.71
C PRO A 300 -15.61 -10.85 -21.48
N ARG A 301 -16.13 -9.83 -22.17
CA ARG A 301 -17.32 -9.97 -23.02
C ARG A 301 -17.06 -10.88 -24.20
N ARG A 302 -15.94 -10.69 -24.91
CA ARG A 302 -15.53 -11.53 -26.04
C ARG A 302 -15.40 -13.00 -25.63
N VAL A 303 -14.76 -13.25 -24.48
CA VAL A 303 -14.61 -14.61 -23.93
C VAL A 303 -15.97 -15.22 -23.58
N ALA A 304 -16.85 -14.46 -22.90
CA ALA A 304 -18.18 -14.94 -22.57
C ALA A 304 -19.02 -15.30 -23.81
N THR A 305 -18.98 -14.48 -24.86
CA THR A 305 -19.65 -14.76 -26.14
C THR A 305 -19.08 -16.00 -26.81
N PHE A 306 -17.75 -16.17 -26.83
CA PHE A 306 -17.09 -17.35 -27.37
C PHE A 306 -17.49 -18.62 -26.61
N VAL A 307 -17.42 -18.62 -25.28
CA VAL A 307 -17.82 -19.77 -24.44
C VAL A 307 -19.30 -20.11 -24.65
N ARG A 308 -20.18 -19.11 -24.72
CA ARG A 308 -21.60 -19.33 -25.02
C ARG A 308 -21.81 -20.02 -26.37
N SER A 309 -21.03 -19.63 -27.39
CA SER A 309 -21.12 -20.26 -28.72
C SER A 309 -20.68 -21.73 -28.73
N LEU A 310 -19.78 -22.13 -27.81
CA LEU A 310 -19.34 -23.51 -27.66
C LEU A 310 -20.32 -24.38 -26.88
N VAL A 311 -20.96 -23.81 -25.84
CA VAL A 311 -21.88 -24.53 -24.94
C VAL A 311 -23.29 -24.62 -25.53
N MET A 312 -23.72 -23.60 -26.27
CA MET A 312 -24.98 -23.57 -27.00
C MET A 312 -24.74 -23.25 -28.48
N PRO A 313 -24.23 -24.20 -29.28
CA PRO A 313 -24.21 -24.05 -30.73
C PRO A 313 -25.65 -23.98 -31.22
N GLU A 314 -26.13 -22.79 -31.60
CA GLU A 314 -27.52 -22.58 -32.02
C GLU A 314 -27.88 -23.49 -33.22
N LYS A 315 -28.63 -24.58 -32.97
CA LYS A 315 -29.51 -25.18 -33.98
C LYS A 315 -30.73 -24.25 -34.08
N HIS A 316 -30.80 -23.48 -35.17
CA HIS A 316 -31.83 -22.45 -35.49
C HIS A 316 -31.57 -21.07 -34.89
N ALA A 317 -30.52 -20.42 -35.35
CA ALA A 317 -30.51 -18.97 -35.43
C ALA A 317 -31.43 -18.55 -36.60
N SER A 318 -32.72 -18.32 -36.34
CA SER A 318 -33.39 -17.18 -37.01
C SER A 318 -32.47 -15.99 -36.81
N PRO A 319 -32.15 -15.16 -37.84
CA PRO A 319 -31.12 -14.13 -37.75
C PRO A 319 -31.36 -13.36 -36.47
N SER A 320 -30.56 -13.72 -35.47
CA SER A 320 -30.60 -13.12 -34.16
C SER A 320 -30.41 -11.67 -34.50
N GLN A 321 -31.31 -10.84 -34.00
CA GLN A 321 -31.14 -9.40 -34.01
C GLN A 321 -29.69 -9.17 -33.66
N THR A 322 -28.89 -8.89 -34.69
CA THR A 322 -27.66 -8.17 -34.53
C THR A 322 -28.19 -6.97 -33.79
N LEU A 323 -27.89 -6.91 -32.50
CA LEU A 323 -27.97 -5.67 -31.76
C LEU A 323 -27.13 -4.74 -32.62
N LYS A 324 -27.82 -4.02 -33.51
CA LYS A 324 -27.27 -2.88 -34.20
C LYS A 324 -26.61 -2.08 -33.08
N PRO A 325 -25.40 -1.53 -33.28
CA PRO A 325 -24.74 -0.65 -32.31
C PRO A 325 -25.52 0.65 -32.03
N GLY A 326 -26.83 0.61 -31.82
CA GLY A 326 -27.74 1.75 -31.83
C GLY A 326 -29.20 1.47 -31.47
N THR A 327 -29.60 0.35 -30.85
CA THR A 327 -31.02 0.16 -30.43
C THR A 327 -31.26 -0.18 -28.96
N THR A 328 -30.21 -0.41 -28.15
CA THR A 328 -30.32 -0.38 -26.66
C THR A 328 -29.68 0.87 -26.05
N ALA A 329 -29.04 1.71 -26.87
CA ALA A 329 -28.44 2.97 -26.44
C ALA A 329 -29.48 4.05 -26.07
N ASP A 330 -30.71 3.95 -26.58
CA ASP A 330 -31.75 5.00 -26.41
C ASP A 330 -32.31 5.11 -24.98
N HIS A 331 -31.99 4.18 -24.08
CA HIS A 331 -32.43 4.21 -22.68
C HIS A 331 -31.29 4.13 -21.66
N ALA A 332 -30.04 4.03 -22.11
CA ALA A 332 -28.92 4.15 -21.19
C ALA A 332 -28.76 5.63 -20.84
N LEU A 333 -29.08 6.00 -19.59
CA LEU A 333 -28.80 7.36 -19.11
C LEU A 333 -27.33 7.68 -19.38
N PRO A 334 -27.01 8.71 -20.21
CA PRO A 334 -25.64 9.05 -20.51
C PRO A 334 -24.91 9.35 -19.21
N PHE A 335 -23.62 8.98 -19.13
CA PHE A 335 -22.76 9.47 -18.06
C PHE A 335 -22.83 11.00 -18.02
N THR A 336 -22.69 11.56 -16.81
CA THR A 336 -22.98 12.98 -16.54
C THR A 336 -22.49 13.88 -17.68
N GLN A 337 -23.44 14.44 -18.44
CA GLN A 337 -23.11 15.39 -19.51
C GLN A 337 -22.85 16.80 -18.96
N ARG A 338 -22.95 16.98 -17.64
CA ARG A 338 -22.71 18.25 -16.96
C ARG A 338 -21.21 18.57 -17.01
N PRO A 339 -20.77 19.59 -17.76
CA PRO A 339 -19.35 19.88 -17.94
C PRO A 339 -18.63 20.16 -16.62
N LEU A 340 -19.31 20.81 -15.67
CA LEU A 340 -18.77 21.07 -14.34
C LEU A 340 -18.39 19.79 -13.60
N VAL A 341 -19.27 18.78 -13.59
CA VAL A 341 -19.01 17.51 -12.92
C VAL A 341 -17.83 16.80 -13.58
N GLN A 342 -17.77 16.79 -14.91
CA GLN A 342 -16.65 16.18 -15.63
C GLN A 342 -15.31 16.84 -15.27
N ARG A 343 -15.27 18.18 -15.24
CA ARG A 343 -14.08 18.93 -14.84
C ARG A 343 -13.67 18.63 -13.40
N LEU A 344 -14.61 18.60 -12.46
CA LEU A 344 -14.35 18.26 -11.06
C LEU A 344 -13.83 16.82 -10.91
N THR A 345 -14.37 15.87 -11.68
CA THR A 345 -13.86 14.49 -11.71
C THR A 345 -12.42 14.44 -12.22
N VAL A 346 -12.09 15.17 -13.29
CA VAL A 346 -10.69 15.21 -13.78
C VAL A 346 -9.76 15.84 -12.74
N VAL A 347 -10.18 16.94 -12.10
CA VAL A 347 -9.39 17.56 -11.01
C VAL A 347 -9.17 16.55 -9.87
N PHE A 348 -10.22 15.84 -9.46
CA PHE A 348 -10.10 14.78 -8.45
C PHE A 348 -9.13 13.68 -8.87
N VAL A 349 -9.25 13.13 -10.09
CA VAL A 349 -8.38 12.06 -10.60
C VAL A 349 -6.92 12.53 -10.63
N VAL A 350 -6.66 13.74 -11.14
CA VAL A 350 -5.31 14.30 -11.22
C VAL A 350 -4.75 14.57 -9.82
N ALA A 351 -5.54 15.14 -8.90
CA ALA A 351 -5.12 15.39 -7.54
C ALA A 351 -4.82 14.08 -6.78
N TYR A 352 -5.70 13.08 -6.92
CA TYR A 352 -5.50 11.77 -6.32
C TYR A 352 -4.23 11.10 -6.80
N LEU A 353 -4.02 11.03 -8.13
CA LEU A 353 -2.80 10.46 -8.70
C LEU A 353 -1.56 11.28 -8.33
N GLY A 354 -1.67 12.61 -8.27
CA GLY A 354 -0.61 13.49 -7.79
C GLY A 354 -0.19 13.15 -6.36
N ILE A 355 -1.16 12.96 -5.45
CA ILE A 355 -0.89 12.53 -4.07
C ILE A 355 -0.24 11.14 -4.07
N GLN A 356 -0.79 10.18 -4.82
CA GLN A 356 -0.27 8.81 -4.85
C GLN A 356 1.12 8.70 -5.50
N LEU A 357 1.51 9.66 -6.34
CA LEU A 357 2.85 9.77 -6.89
C LEU A 357 3.80 10.51 -5.96
N LEU A 358 3.36 11.56 -5.25
CA LEU A 358 4.26 12.40 -4.45
C LEU A 358 4.43 11.90 -3.01
N ALA A 359 3.37 11.41 -2.37
CA ALA A 359 3.40 10.98 -0.97
C ALA A 359 4.41 9.84 -0.69
N PRO A 360 4.62 8.88 -1.61
CA PRO A 360 5.67 7.88 -1.43
C PRO A 360 7.08 8.46 -1.39
N LEU A 361 7.35 9.56 -2.10
CA LEU A 361 8.68 10.20 -2.18
C LEU A 361 9.05 10.98 -0.91
N ARG A 362 8.13 11.13 0.04
CA ARG A 362 8.36 11.92 1.26
C ARG A 362 9.49 11.39 2.13
N HIS A 363 9.85 10.11 2.01
CA HIS A 363 10.97 9.53 2.73
C HIS A 363 12.31 10.23 2.39
N HIS A 364 12.43 10.83 1.20
CA HIS A 364 13.59 11.64 0.83
C HIS A 364 13.70 12.99 1.56
N LEU A 365 12.66 13.39 2.30
CA LEU A 365 12.69 14.60 3.12
C LEU A 365 13.36 14.37 4.48
N TYR A 366 13.64 13.11 4.83
CA TYR A 366 14.28 12.71 6.07
C TYR A 366 15.74 12.31 5.82
N PRO A 367 16.67 12.65 6.74
CA PRO A 367 18.05 12.18 6.66
C PRO A 367 18.15 10.69 6.99
N GLY A 368 19.15 10.00 6.43
CA GLY A 368 19.43 8.58 6.70
C GLY A 368 18.63 7.59 5.84
N ASP A 369 18.83 6.30 6.08
CA ASP A 369 18.12 5.22 5.38
C ASP A 369 16.70 5.04 6.01
N PRO A 370 15.62 5.18 5.23
CA PRO A 370 14.25 4.89 5.69
C PRO A 370 14.08 3.46 6.19
N THR A 371 14.89 2.53 5.69
CA THR A 371 14.91 1.14 6.15
C THR A 371 15.60 1.00 7.50
N TRP A 372 16.36 1.98 8.00
CA TRP A 372 16.84 1.99 9.38
C TRP A 372 15.89 2.76 10.29
N ASN A 373 15.64 4.03 9.98
CA ASN A 373 14.93 4.97 10.85
C ASN A 373 13.39 4.95 10.73
N GLU A 374 12.84 4.21 9.76
CA GLU A 374 11.39 4.08 9.47
C GLU A 374 10.67 5.39 9.07
N GLN A 375 11.40 6.50 8.91
CA GLN A 375 10.82 7.80 8.58
C GLN A 375 10.37 7.86 7.13
N GLY A 376 9.06 7.97 6.94
CA GLY A 376 8.46 8.01 5.61
C GLY A 376 8.34 6.64 4.92
N ASP A 377 8.75 5.54 5.56
CA ASP A 377 8.72 4.20 4.96
C ASP A 377 7.28 3.67 4.77
N ARG A 378 6.43 3.72 5.82
CA ARG A 378 5.01 3.39 5.68
C ARG A 378 4.37 4.23 4.56
N PHE A 379 3.42 3.70 3.81
CA PHE A 379 2.74 4.38 2.69
C PHE A 379 3.63 4.80 1.50
N SER A 380 4.88 4.31 1.43
CA SER A 380 5.78 4.62 0.32
C SER A 380 5.94 3.50 -0.70
N TRP A 381 5.17 2.41 -0.57
CA TRP A 381 5.25 1.23 -1.43
C TRP A 381 6.64 0.58 -1.45
N ARG A 382 7.45 0.85 -0.42
CA ARG A 382 8.70 0.15 -0.11
C ARG A 382 8.34 -1.22 0.47
N MET A 383 8.22 -2.21 -0.41
CA MET A 383 7.73 -3.54 -0.07
C MET A 383 8.83 -4.58 -0.22
N MET A 384 9.01 -5.40 0.83
CA MET A 384 9.94 -6.53 0.85
C MET A 384 11.35 -6.10 0.46
N LEU A 385 11.98 -5.24 1.27
CA LEU A 385 13.33 -4.74 1.00
C LEU A 385 14.37 -5.25 1.99
N ASN A 386 13.95 -5.76 3.14
CA ASN A 386 14.87 -6.00 4.23
C ASN A 386 14.43 -7.14 5.16
N THR A 387 15.40 -7.62 5.93
CA THR A 387 15.19 -8.38 7.16
C THR A 387 15.81 -7.60 8.29
N LYS A 388 15.01 -7.24 9.30
CA LYS A 388 15.49 -6.76 10.59
C LYS A 388 15.32 -7.83 11.66
N SER A 389 16.26 -7.85 12.59
CA SER A 389 16.13 -8.55 13.86
C SER A 389 16.72 -7.67 14.93
N GLY A 390 16.01 -7.50 16.03
CA GLY A 390 16.45 -6.63 17.12
C GLY A 390 16.39 -7.32 18.47
N ASP A 391 17.02 -6.67 19.44
CA ASP A 391 16.86 -6.94 20.86
C ASP A 391 16.73 -5.59 21.56
N ILE A 392 15.73 -5.46 22.45
CA ILE A 392 15.45 -4.22 23.15
C ILE A 392 15.12 -4.47 24.61
N ALA A 393 15.79 -3.72 25.48
CA ALA A 393 15.47 -3.64 26.90
C ALA A 393 15.10 -2.20 27.26
N PHE A 394 14.01 -2.03 28.02
CA PHE A 394 13.60 -0.74 28.56
C PHE A 394 14.03 -0.61 30.02
N TYR A 395 14.45 0.59 30.39
CA TYR A 395 14.86 0.95 31.75
C TYR A 395 13.97 2.10 32.22
N VAL A 396 13.05 1.80 33.13
CA VAL A 396 12.18 2.80 33.77
C VAL A 396 12.88 3.26 35.03
N THR A 397 13.17 4.55 35.15
CA THR A 397 13.88 5.12 36.30
C THR A 397 13.00 6.17 36.97
N HIS A 398 12.80 6.05 38.29
CA HIS A 398 12.13 7.10 39.07
C HIS A 398 13.16 8.08 39.64
N PRO A 399 13.24 9.33 39.15
CA PRO A 399 14.34 10.24 39.48
C PRO A 399 14.46 10.57 40.97
N ALA A 400 13.33 10.63 41.70
CA ALA A 400 13.34 11.01 43.10
C ALA A 400 13.87 9.90 44.04
N SER A 401 13.67 8.62 43.71
CA SER A 401 14.21 7.50 44.50
C SER A 401 15.50 6.91 43.93
N GLY A 402 15.78 7.12 42.64
CA GLY A 402 16.85 6.45 41.91
C GLY A 402 16.55 4.98 41.58
N GLU A 403 15.34 4.51 41.88
CA GLU A 403 14.95 3.13 41.59
C GLU A 403 14.80 2.94 40.08
N THR A 404 15.37 1.85 39.56
CA THR A 404 15.34 1.50 38.14
C THR A 404 14.79 0.10 37.95
N TRP A 405 13.82 -0.05 37.05
CA TRP A 405 13.24 -1.33 36.67
C TRP A 405 13.60 -1.65 35.22
N THR A 406 14.07 -2.89 34.99
CA THR A 406 14.29 -3.41 33.64
C THR A 406 13.01 -4.08 33.16
N VAL A 407 12.57 -3.72 31.94
CA VAL A 407 11.29 -4.15 31.37
C VAL A 407 11.51 -4.76 29.99
N SER A 408 10.97 -5.96 29.80
CA SER A 408 10.87 -6.59 28.49
C SER A 408 9.52 -6.24 27.83
N PRO A 409 9.49 -5.89 26.53
CA PRO A 409 8.23 -5.69 25.81
C PRO A 409 7.32 -6.92 25.83
N TYR A 410 7.91 -8.13 25.90
CA TYR A 410 7.17 -9.39 25.91
C TYR A 410 6.32 -9.61 27.17
N ASP A 411 6.58 -8.87 28.25
CA ASP A 411 5.79 -8.93 29.48
C ASP A 411 4.44 -8.23 29.33
N TYR A 412 4.30 -7.32 28.35
CA TYR A 412 3.14 -6.44 28.20
C TYR A 412 2.46 -6.55 26.83
N LEU A 413 3.23 -6.86 25.79
CA LEU A 413 2.80 -6.88 24.40
C LEU A 413 2.63 -8.30 23.89
N THR A 414 1.87 -8.45 22.80
CA THR A 414 1.89 -9.71 22.06
C THR A 414 3.25 -9.93 21.40
N SER A 415 3.61 -11.19 21.12
CA SER A 415 4.92 -11.52 20.52
C SER A 415 5.17 -10.80 19.18
N GLN A 416 4.11 -10.55 18.39
CA GLN A 416 4.22 -9.76 17.16
C GLN A 416 4.53 -8.28 17.45
N GLN A 417 3.79 -7.67 18.38
CA GLN A 417 4.00 -6.28 18.78
C GLN A 417 5.38 -6.05 19.43
N ALA A 418 5.85 -6.99 20.26
CA ALA A 418 7.19 -6.93 20.86
C ALA A 418 8.28 -6.96 19.77
N GLY A 419 8.17 -7.88 18.81
CA GLY A 419 9.09 -7.93 17.67
C GLY A 419 9.03 -6.68 16.77
N ASP A 420 7.87 -6.02 16.67
CA ASP A 420 7.78 -4.73 15.98
C ASP A 420 8.49 -3.61 16.77
N VAL A 421 8.34 -3.57 18.10
CA VAL A 421 9.00 -2.59 18.99
C VAL A 421 10.53 -2.72 18.96
N GLU A 422 11.06 -3.94 18.87
CA GLU A 422 12.50 -4.20 18.77
C GLU A 422 13.17 -3.51 17.58
N VAL A 423 12.43 -3.34 16.47
CA VAL A 423 13.02 -2.94 15.18
C VAL A 423 12.45 -1.65 14.60
N GLN A 424 11.36 -1.13 15.19
CA GLN A 424 10.68 0.09 14.76
C GLN A 424 10.80 1.17 15.84
N PRO A 425 11.63 2.21 15.60
CA PRO A 425 11.94 3.19 16.63
C PRO A 425 10.68 3.93 17.12
N ASP A 426 9.75 4.27 16.21
CA ASP A 426 8.54 5.02 16.56
C ASP A 426 7.58 4.20 17.46
N MET A 427 7.58 2.88 17.32
CA MET A 427 6.83 1.98 18.20
C MET A 427 7.51 1.86 19.57
N ALA A 428 8.84 1.88 19.65
CA ALA A 428 9.54 1.93 20.94
C ALA A 428 9.15 3.18 21.75
N VAL A 429 9.04 4.35 21.12
CA VAL A 429 8.55 5.58 21.78
C VAL A 429 7.11 5.46 22.26
N GLU A 430 6.20 4.94 21.43
CA GLU A 430 4.81 4.71 21.88
C GLU A 430 4.72 3.75 23.08
N PHE A 431 5.57 2.72 23.10
CA PHE A 431 5.64 1.81 24.22
C PHE A 431 6.23 2.48 25.47
N SER A 432 7.23 3.35 25.33
CA SER A 432 7.76 4.16 26.44
C SER A 432 6.70 5.06 27.07
N HIS A 433 5.83 5.69 26.28
CA HIS A 433 4.69 6.43 26.81
C HIS A 433 3.72 5.53 27.60
N TYR A 434 3.46 4.32 27.10
CA TYR A 434 2.64 3.35 27.82
C TYR A 434 3.28 2.91 29.15
N LEU A 435 4.60 2.70 29.18
CA LEU A 435 5.33 2.39 30.42
C LEU A 435 5.28 3.57 31.40
N SER A 436 5.51 4.79 30.94
CA SER A 436 5.39 5.99 31.77
C SER A 436 4.01 6.10 32.42
N ASP A 437 2.93 5.96 31.63
CA ASP A 437 1.56 5.97 32.13
C ASP A 437 1.29 4.85 33.16
N LEU A 438 1.88 3.67 32.97
CA LEU A 438 1.71 2.54 33.87
C LEU A 438 2.35 2.80 35.24
N TRP A 439 3.58 3.31 35.26
CA TRP A 439 4.29 3.62 36.50
C TRP A 439 3.65 4.81 37.24
N GLN A 440 3.19 5.82 36.51
CA GLN A 440 2.40 6.92 37.10
C GLN A 440 1.14 6.40 37.80
N ARG A 441 0.41 5.46 37.20
CA ARG A 441 -0.75 4.82 37.85
C ARG A 441 -0.39 3.98 39.08
N SER A 442 0.85 3.51 39.15
CA SER A 442 1.41 2.79 40.30
C SER A 442 1.96 3.72 41.39
N GLY A 443 1.90 5.04 41.20
CA GLY A 443 2.31 6.05 42.19
C GLY A 443 3.73 6.59 42.02
N TYR A 444 4.38 6.33 40.87
CA TYR A 444 5.68 6.90 40.51
C TYR A 444 5.47 8.00 39.46
N ASP A 445 5.41 9.24 39.91
CA ASP A 445 5.32 10.40 39.01
C ASP A 445 6.67 10.66 38.32
N ASP A 446 6.64 11.29 37.14
CA ASP A 446 7.83 11.76 36.41
C ASP A 446 8.93 10.70 36.18
N VAL A 447 8.55 9.46 35.85
CA VAL A 447 9.53 8.42 35.46
C VAL A 447 10.19 8.73 34.12
N GLU A 448 11.49 8.48 34.03
CA GLU A 448 12.25 8.48 32.78
C GLU A 448 12.26 7.07 32.19
N VAL A 449 12.07 6.94 30.88
CA VAL A 449 12.10 5.64 30.18
C VAL A 449 13.17 5.66 29.10
N ARG A 450 14.28 4.97 29.35
CA ARG A 450 15.37 4.79 28.38
C ARG A 450 15.28 3.41 27.74
N ALA A 451 15.86 3.25 26.56
CA ALA A 451 15.90 1.95 25.89
C ALA A 451 17.31 1.65 25.35
N ARG A 452 17.74 0.39 25.48
CA ARG A 452 18.90 -0.13 24.77
C ARG A 452 18.37 -1.04 23.67
N ALA A 453 18.40 -0.55 22.44
CA ALA A 453 17.88 -1.26 21.27
C ALA A 453 19.02 -1.55 20.29
N PHE A 454 19.33 -2.82 20.06
CA PHE A 454 20.27 -3.24 19.02
C PHE A 454 19.52 -3.88 17.86
N VAL A 455 19.83 -3.49 16.63
CA VAL A 455 19.17 -4.01 15.43
C VAL A 455 20.21 -4.42 14.40
N SER A 456 20.07 -5.64 13.90
CA SER A 456 20.72 -6.10 12.67
C SER A 456 19.81 -5.82 11.48
N LEU A 457 20.38 -5.27 10.41
CA LEU A 457 19.70 -5.00 9.16
C LEU A 457 20.41 -5.72 8.00
N ASN A 458 19.68 -6.60 7.32
CA ASN A 458 20.17 -7.39 6.17
C ASN A 458 21.49 -8.12 6.47
N SER A 459 21.51 -8.85 7.60
CA SER A 459 22.64 -9.70 8.02
C SER A 459 23.93 -8.95 8.35
N ARG A 460 23.86 -7.63 8.59
CA ARG A 460 24.96 -6.84 9.17
C ARG A 460 25.05 -7.00 10.68
N ALA A 461 26.17 -6.56 11.27
CA ALA A 461 26.33 -6.61 12.72
C ALA A 461 25.24 -5.77 13.41
N PRO A 462 24.73 -6.19 14.58
CA PRO A 462 23.78 -5.40 15.33
C PRO A 462 24.37 -4.02 15.67
N GLN A 463 23.61 -2.97 15.39
CA GLN A 463 23.96 -1.60 15.73
C GLN A 463 22.89 -1.01 16.65
N MET A 464 23.30 -0.09 17.51
CA MET A 464 22.40 0.63 18.40
C MET A 464 21.43 1.45 17.56
N LEU A 465 20.12 1.25 17.68
CA LEU A 465 19.06 1.94 16.92
C LEU A 465 18.62 3.24 17.60
N ILE A 466 18.60 3.25 18.93
CA ILE A 466 18.11 4.34 19.77
C ILE A 466 19.25 4.78 20.68
N ASP A 467 19.43 6.09 20.87
CA ASP A 467 20.39 6.60 21.84
C ASP A 467 19.98 6.18 23.28
N PRO A 468 20.82 5.43 24.00
CA PRO A 468 20.47 4.88 25.31
C PRO A 468 20.42 5.94 26.41
N THR A 469 20.83 7.18 26.12
CA THR A 469 20.78 8.30 27.05
C THR A 469 19.47 9.10 26.95
N ASP A 470 18.72 8.95 25.86
CA ASP A 470 17.47 9.67 25.63
C ASP A 470 16.33 9.11 26.48
N ASP A 471 15.61 10.01 27.15
CA ASP A 471 14.34 9.70 27.80
C ASP A 471 13.21 9.67 26.75
N LEU A 472 12.89 8.47 26.29
CA LEU A 472 11.84 8.22 25.30
C LEU A 472 10.44 8.56 25.79
N ALA A 473 10.19 8.62 27.11
CA ALA A 473 8.90 9.06 27.62
C ALA A 473 8.64 10.56 27.41
N SER A 474 9.71 11.35 27.22
CA SER A 474 9.63 12.77 26.89
C SER A 474 9.52 13.05 25.38
N VAL A 475 9.81 12.06 24.54
CA VAL A 475 9.89 12.21 23.08
C VAL A 475 8.49 12.34 22.46
N LYS A 476 8.22 13.48 21.84
CA LYS A 476 6.96 13.70 21.12
C LYS A 476 7.07 13.27 19.66
N LEU A 477 6.38 12.19 19.31
CA LEU A 477 6.25 11.75 17.92
C LEU A 477 5.66 12.87 17.05
N SER A 478 6.32 13.11 15.92
CA SER A 478 5.91 14.15 14.97
C SER A 478 6.34 13.79 13.55
N VAL A 479 6.05 14.66 12.60
CA VAL A 479 6.52 14.51 11.21
C VAL A 479 7.94 15.04 11.00
N MET A 480 8.61 15.54 12.03
CA MET A 480 9.98 16.05 11.96
C MET A 480 11.00 14.90 12.02
N PRO A 481 12.26 15.12 11.57
CA PRO A 481 13.33 14.15 11.73
C PRO A 481 13.48 13.67 13.17
N HIS A 482 13.75 12.37 13.36
CA HIS A 482 14.00 11.80 14.68
C HIS A 482 15.49 11.97 15.02
N ASP A 483 15.80 12.75 16.03
CA ASP A 483 17.14 13.01 16.55
C ASP A 483 17.63 11.92 17.51
N TRP A 484 16.70 11.21 18.17
CA TRP A 484 16.93 10.09 19.08
C TRP A 484 17.17 8.73 18.37
N VAL A 485 17.10 8.71 17.04
CA VAL A 485 17.45 7.53 16.22
C VAL A 485 18.86 7.70 15.70
N THR A 486 19.72 6.72 15.97
CA THR A 486 21.12 6.73 15.55
C THR A 486 21.25 6.61 14.03
N SER A 487 22.39 7.06 13.49
CA SER A 487 22.75 6.80 12.10
C SER A 487 23.17 5.35 11.88
N PHE A 488 22.76 4.77 10.75
CA PHE A 488 23.20 3.44 10.33
C PHE A 488 24.59 3.48 9.67
N ASP A 489 25.50 2.62 10.12
CA ASP A 489 26.80 2.39 9.49
C ASP A 489 26.70 1.21 8.50
N GLU A 490 26.72 1.48 7.20
CA GLU A 490 26.60 0.46 6.17
C GLU A 490 27.82 -0.48 6.07
N GLU A 491 28.99 -0.07 6.59
CA GLU A 491 30.28 -0.77 6.41
C GLU A 491 30.51 -1.89 7.45
N GLN A 492 29.79 -1.87 8.59
CA GLN A 492 29.89 -2.87 9.65
C GLN A 492 29.16 -4.17 9.28
N ARG A 493 29.81 -5.01 8.47
CA ARG A 493 29.38 -6.40 8.26
C ARG A 493 29.80 -7.26 9.45
N LEU A 494 28.99 -8.27 9.78
CA LEU A 494 29.39 -9.29 10.76
C LEU A 494 30.75 -9.85 10.35
N ALA A 495 31.78 -9.60 11.18
CA ALA A 495 32.98 -10.42 11.14
C ALA A 495 32.53 -11.87 11.34
N GLU A 496 33.16 -12.84 10.66
CA GLU A 496 32.77 -14.26 10.64
C GLU A 496 32.74 -14.95 12.03
N SER A 497 33.04 -14.22 13.11
CA SER A 497 32.79 -14.60 14.50
C SER A 497 32.34 -13.36 15.28
N PHE A 498 31.03 -13.18 15.43
CA PHE A 498 30.46 -12.19 16.35
C PHE A 498 30.25 -12.87 17.70
N ASP A 499 31.12 -12.58 18.65
CA ASP A 499 30.97 -13.01 20.04
C ASP A 499 30.28 -11.88 20.83
N LEU A 500 28.99 -12.08 21.13
CA LEU A 500 28.16 -11.11 21.84
C LEU A 500 28.73 -10.83 23.25
N ASP A 501 29.41 -11.81 23.86
CA ASP A 501 29.98 -11.67 25.20
C ASP A 501 31.24 -10.80 25.20
N GLU A 502 31.98 -10.72 24.10
CA GLU A 502 33.18 -9.88 23.97
C GLU A 502 32.80 -8.39 23.89
N LEU A 503 31.75 -8.05 23.13
CA LEU A 503 31.23 -6.68 23.03
C LEU A 503 30.58 -6.19 24.34
N LEU A 504 29.91 -7.09 25.07
CA LEU A 504 29.34 -6.80 26.38
C LEU A 504 30.43 -6.52 27.44
N ASN A 505 31.59 -7.16 27.31
CA ASN A 505 32.75 -6.93 28.18
C ASN A 505 33.52 -5.64 27.83
N GLU A 506 33.59 -5.25 26.55
CA GLU A 506 34.30 -4.02 26.12
C GLU A 506 33.57 -2.72 26.51
N LEU A 507 32.24 -2.76 26.71
CA LEU A 507 31.43 -1.58 27.02
C LEU A 507 31.22 -1.32 28.53
N GLY A 508 31.92 -2.07 29.39
CA GLY A 508 32.08 -1.75 30.81
C GLY A 508 30.79 -1.80 31.63
N GLU A 509 30.39 -2.99 32.07
CA GLU A 509 29.55 -3.08 33.26
C GLU A 509 30.35 -2.66 34.50
N PRO A 510 29.79 -1.82 35.41
CA PRO A 510 30.33 -1.72 36.75
C PRO A 510 30.08 -3.05 37.44
N GLN A 511 31.15 -3.76 37.80
CA GLN A 511 31.06 -4.85 38.76
C GLN A 511 30.57 -4.30 40.10
N GLU A 512 29.34 -4.65 40.48
CA GLU A 512 28.98 -5.24 41.79
C GLU A 512 27.52 -5.72 41.83
#